data_AF-A0AAE4NWH2-F1
#
_entry.id   AF-A0AAE4NWH2-F1
#
_cell.length_a   1.000
_cell.length_b   1.000
_cell.length_c   1.000
_cell.angle_alpha   90.00
_cell.angle_beta   90.00
_cell.angle_gamma   90.00
#
_symmetry.space_group_name_H-M   'P 1'
#
loop_
_entity.id
_entity.type
_entity.pdbx_description
1 polymer ?
#
loop_
_entity_poly.entity_id
_entity_poly.type
_entity_poly.pdbx_seq_one_letter_code
_entity_poly.pdbx_strand_id
1 'polypeptide(L)'
;MAHGKTRPSEIAEYAGLDGRKVYPYLENLIHLGFVKRELPIVKKEKRGIYRLRDPMLLTWFSIVPKNRTEIELGLVTHDGVKEDLQRVFGVRFEDFAREFLVELNKVGKAAF
;
A
#
# COMPACT_ATOMS: atom_id res chain seq x y z
N MET A 1 -0.69 9.38 3.75
CA MET A 1 -0.50 8.43 2.62
C MET A 1 0.40 9.08 1.60
N ALA A 2 1.39 8.38 1.05
CA ALA A 2 2.12 8.86 -0.12
C ALA A 2 1.08 9.18 -1.20
N HIS A 3 0.83 10.47 -1.49
CA HIS A 3 -0.30 10.99 -2.28
C HIS A 3 -0.29 10.48 -3.73
N GLY A 4 -0.51 9.19 -3.97
CA GLY A 4 -0.25 8.52 -5.26
C GLY A 4 1.24 8.34 -5.59
N LYS A 5 2.14 8.78 -4.70
CA LYS A 5 3.60 8.73 -4.87
C LYS A 5 4.09 7.30 -4.66
N THR A 6 4.28 6.58 -5.75
CA THR A 6 4.57 5.13 -5.73
C THR A 6 5.84 4.80 -6.50
N ARG A 7 6.40 5.76 -7.23
CA ARG A 7 7.66 5.60 -7.95
C ARG A 7 8.83 5.96 -7.02
N PRO A 8 10.01 5.31 -7.14
CA PRO A 8 11.17 5.63 -6.31
C PRO A 8 11.56 7.11 -6.33
N SER A 9 11.49 7.77 -7.50
CA SER A 9 11.79 9.20 -7.62
C SER A 9 10.82 10.08 -6.84
N GLU A 10 9.53 9.74 -6.88
CA GLU A 10 8.47 10.44 -6.16
C GLU A 10 8.59 10.24 -4.65
N ILE A 11 8.96 9.02 -4.23
CA ILE A 11 9.20 8.69 -2.82
C ILE A 11 10.43 9.43 -2.31
N ALA A 12 11.51 9.47 -3.09
CA ALA A 12 12.73 10.18 -2.74
C ALA A 12 12.49 11.68 -2.57
N GLU A 13 11.82 12.30 -3.56
CA GLU A 13 11.43 13.70 -3.52
C GLU A 13 10.59 14.03 -2.28
N TYR A 14 9.56 13.23 -2.00
CA TYR A 14 8.69 13.44 -0.83
C TYR A 14 9.45 13.24 0.49
N ALA A 15 10.39 12.30 0.54
CA ALA A 15 11.21 12.04 1.72
C ALA A 15 12.39 13.00 1.89
N GLY A 16 12.60 13.95 0.95
CA GLY A 16 13.77 14.83 0.95
C GLY A 16 15.10 14.08 0.74
N LEU A 17 15.06 12.92 0.09
CA LEU A 17 16.21 12.07 -0.19
C LEU A 17 16.70 12.27 -1.63
N ASP A 18 18.01 12.13 -1.82
CA ASP A 18 18.57 11.97 -3.16
C ASP A 18 17.99 10.70 -3.82
N GLY A 19 17.67 10.78 -5.11
CA GLY A 19 16.99 9.72 -5.84
C GLY A 19 17.71 8.36 -5.83
N ARG A 20 19.03 8.32 -5.65
CA ARG A 20 19.77 7.05 -5.51
C ARG A 20 19.79 6.53 -4.07
N LYS A 21 19.69 7.42 -3.09
CA LYS A 21 19.72 7.06 -1.67
C LYS A 21 18.44 6.38 -1.18
N VAL A 22 17.34 6.48 -1.93
CA VAL A 22 16.07 5.83 -1.57
C VAL A 22 16.11 4.30 -1.73
N TYR A 23 16.93 3.77 -2.64
CA TYR A 23 16.93 2.34 -2.99
C TYR A 23 17.33 1.42 -1.83
N PRO A 24 18.42 1.67 -1.07
CA PRO A 24 18.75 0.85 0.09
C PRO A 24 17.64 0.80 1.15
N TYR A 25 16.92 1.90 1.35
CA TYR A 25 15.77 1.92 2.28
C TYR A 25 14.61 1.09 1.75
N LEU A 26 14.27 1.22 0.46
CA LEU A 26 13.21 0.43 -0.16
C LEU A 26 13.54 -1.08 -0.16
N GLU A 27 14.80 -1.45 -0.40
CA GLU A 27 15.26 -2.84 -0.30
C GLU A 27 15.10 -3.38 1.13
N ASN A 28 15.54 -2.63 2.14
CA ASN A 28 15.37 -3.02 3.53
C ASN A 28 13.88 -3.17 3.90
N LEU A 29 13.02 -2.24 3.47
CA LEU A 29 11.58 -2.31 3.72
C LEU A 29 10.92 -3.49 2.99
N ILE A 30 11.43 -3.89 1.82
CA ILE A 30 11.00 -5.09 1.12
C ILE A 30 11.45 -6.35 1.87
N HIS A 31 12.70 -6.40 2.31
CA HIS A 31 13.24 -7.53 3.08
C HIS A 31 12.49 -7.74 4.40
N LEU A 32 12.12 -6.65 5.08
CA LEU A 32 11.30 -6.69 6.29
C LEU A 32 9.82 -7.05 6.01
N GLY A 33 9.41 -7.12 4.74
CA GLY A 33 8.04 -7.45 4.35
C GLY A 33 7.04 -6.31 4.47
N PHE A 34 7.50 -5.10 4.80
CA PHE A 34 6.65 -3.92 4.95
C PHE A 34 6.21 -3.33 3.61
N VAL A 35 7.06 -3.42 2.61
CA VAL A 35 6.83 -2.89 1.26
C VAL A 35 6.92 -4.02 0.24
N LYS A 36 6.13 -3.93 -0.83
CA LYS A 36 6.25 -4.77 -2.03
C LYS A 36 6.51 -3.91 -3.25
N ARG A 37 7.30 -4.45 -4.17
CA ARG A 37 7.46 -3.91 -5.52
C ARG A 37 6.52 -4.64 -6.45
N GLU A 38 5.67 -3.89 -7.15
CA GLU A 38 4.74 -4.42 -8.13
C GLU A 38 5.07 -3.89 -9.53
N LEU A 39 4.88 -4.74 -10.54
CA LEU A 39 4.96 -4.34 -11.93
C LEU A 39 3.54 -4.07 -12.45
N PRO A 40 3.30 -2.96 -13.17
CA PRO A 40 2.00 -2.71 -13.77
C PRO A 40 1.64 -3.83 -14.76
N ILE A 41 0.48 -4.46 -14.58
CA ILE A 41 0.02 -5.54 -15.48
C ILE A 41 -0.42 -4.97 -16.84
N VAL A 42 -1.02 -3.78 -16.84
CA VAL A 42 -1.70 -3.19 -18.01
C VAL A 42 -0.77 -2.33 -18.89
N LYS A 43 0.35 -1.83 -18.36
CA LYS A 43 1.28 -0.97 -19.10
C LYS A 43 2.62 -1.67 -19.29
N LYS A 44 3.18 -1.61 -20.51
CA LYS A 44 4.57 -2.02 -20.85
C LYS A 44 5.67 -1.19 -20.14
N GLU A 45 5.32 -0.43 -19.10
CA GLU A 45 6.30 0.29 -18.30
C GLU A 45 7.07 -0.70 -17.42
N LYS A 46 8.38 -0.84 -17.65
CA LYS A 46 9.29 -1.65 -16.83
C LYS A 46 9.53 -1.07 -15.42
N ARG A 47 9.00 0.11 -15.12
CA ARG A 47 9.24 0.81 -13.85
C ARG A 47 8.25 0.31 -12.81
N GLY A 48 8.76 -0.47 -11.85
CA GLY A 48 7.96 -0.98 -10.74
C GLY A 48 7.52 0.13 -9.78
N ILE A 49 6.33 -0.04 -9.23
CA ILE A 49 5.76 0.80 -8.19
C ILE A 49 5.96 0.12 -6.83
N TYR A 50 6.08 0.91 -5.76
CA TYR A 50 6.27 0.43 -4.40
C TYR A 50 4.99 0.70 -3.61
N ARG A 51 4.51 -0.32 -2.89
CA ARG A 51 3.29 -0.25 -2.07
C ARG A 51 3.52 -0.87 -0.70
N LEU A 52 2.78 -0.40 0.30
CA LEU A 52 2.72 -1.08 1.60
C LEU A 52 2.10 -2.47 1.41
N ARG A 53 2.76 -3.47 1.98
CA ARG A 53 2.28 -4.85 2.04
C ARG A 53 1.67 -5.17 3.40
N ASP A 54 2.25 -4.60 4.45
CA ASP A 54 1.85 -4.89 5.82
C ASP A 54 0.49 -4.23 6.15
N PRO A 55 -0.54 -5.01 6.55
CA PRO A 55 -1.86 -4.48 6.85
C PRO A 55 -1.90 -3.58 8.08
N MET A 56 -1.05 -3.80 9.08
CA MET A 56 -0.98 -2.94 10.26
C MET A 56 -0.43 -1.58 9.87
N LEU A 57 0.67 -1.51 9.13
CA LEU A 57 1.24 -0.27 8.63
C LEU A 57 0.27 0.44 7.68
N LEU A 58 -0.37 -0.29 6.78
CA LEU A 58 -1.39 0.27 5.89
C LEU A 58 -2.50 0.93 6.72
N THR A 59 -3.03 0.25 7.73
CA THR A 59 -4.08 0.79 8.60
C THR A 59 -3.59 2.03 9.37
N TRP A 60 -2.42 1.91 10.00
CA TRP A 60 -1.82 2.98 10.79
C TRP A 60 -1.62 4.25 9.94
N PHE A 61 -0.92 4.15 8.81
CA PHE A 61 -0.65 5.30 7.93
C PHE A 61 -1.89 5.85 7.21
N SER A 62 -2.99 5.09 7.18
CA SER A 62 -4.26 5.51 6.60
C SER A 62 -5.10 6.32 7.57
N ILE A 63 -5.17 5.87 8.84
CA ILE A 63 -6.16 6.34 9.82
C ILE A 63 -5.49 7.22 10.88
N VAL A 64 -4.38 6.76 11.47
CA VAL A 64 -3.85 7.35 12.71
C VAL A 64 -3.33 8.78 12.52
N PRO A 65 -2.47 9.10 11.52
CA PRO A 65 -1.97 10.46 11.34
C PRO A 65 -3.06 11.51 11.10
N LYS A 66 -4.17 11.13 10.45
CA LYS A 66 -5.27 12.05 10.12
C LYS A 66 -6.16 12.34 11.32
N ASN A 67 -6.40 11.32 12.13
CA ASN A 67 -7.33 11.37 13.25
C ASN A 67 -6.57 11.46 14.60
N ARG A 68 -5.31 11.90 14.58
CA ARG A 68 -4.40 11.84 15.74
C ARG A 68 -5.00 12.54 16.96
N THR A 69 -5.48 13.77 16.79
CA THR A 69 -6.09 14.55 17.88
C THR A 69 -7.33 13.86 18.46
N GLU A 70 -8.21 13.34 17.60
CA GLU A 70 -9.42 12.64 18.04
C GLU A 70 -9.10 11.33 18.76
N ILE A 71 -8.07 10.61 18.30
CA ILE A 71 -7.56 9.41 18.96
C ILE A 71 -6.98 9.76 20.33
N GLU A 72 -6.15 10.80 20.42
CA GLU A 72 -5.53 11.25 21.68
C GLU A 72 -6.58 11.71 22.70
N LEU A 73 -7.69 12.30 22.25
CA LEU A 73 -8.81 12.74 23.09
C LEU A 73 -9.85 11.63 23.35
N GLY A 74 -9.71 10.45 22.74
CA GLY A 74 -10.69 9.35 22.85
C GLY A 74 -12.04 9.66 22.18
N LEU A 75 -12.06 10.61 21.23
CA LEU A 75 -13.25 11.07 20.52
C LEU A 75 -13.44 10.42 19.14
N VAL A 76 -12.49 9.57 18.72
CA VAL A 76 -12.58 8.87 17.43
C VAL A 76 -13.85 8.03 17.38
N THR A 77 -14.65 8.22 16.33
CA THR A 77 -15.88 7.44 16.09
C THR A 77 -15.72 6.58 14.86
N HIS A 78 -16.49 5.48 14.79
CA HIS A 78 -16.52 4.63 13.61
C HIS A 78 -16.84 5.43 12.34
N ASP A 79 -17.85 6.32 12.40
CA ASP A 79 -18.26 7.10 11.24
C ASP A 79 -17.21 8.14 10.82
N GLY A 80 -16.47 8.70 11.78
CA GLY A 80 -15.35 9.61 11.51
C GLY A 80 -14.20 8.94 10.73
N VAL A 81 -13.98 7.64 10.91
CA VAL A 81 -12.89 6.90 10.23
C VAL A 81 -13.39 5.98 9.11
N LYS A 82 -14.70 5.95 8.84
CA LYS A 82 -15.33 4.98 7.93
C LYS A 82 -14.74 5.01 6.52
N GLU A 83 -14.51 6.19 5.96
CA GLU A 83 -13.95 6.31 4.61
C GLU A 83 -12.49 5.81 4.53
N ASP A 84 -11.69 6.09 5.57
CA ASP A 84 -10.32 5.61 5.64
C ASP A 84 -10.28 4.09 5.82
N LEU A 85 -11.18 3.54 6.64
CA LEU A 85 -11.37 2.08 6.78
C LEU A 85 -11.76 1.44 5.45
N GLN A 86 -12.75 2.00 4.74
CA GLN A 86 -13.17 1.49 3.43
C GLN A 86 -12.01 1.48 2.43
N ARG A 87 -11.14 2.50 2.46
CA ARG A 87 -9.94 2.53 1.61
C ARG A 87 -8.96 1.42 1.97
N VAL A 88 -8.70 1.19 3.25
CA VAL A 88 -7.83 0.10 3.73
C VAL A 88 -8.40 -1.26 3.30
N PHE A 89 -9.69 -1.47 3.54
CA PHE A 89 -10.36 -2.72 3.15
C PHE A 89 -10.37 -2.92 1.63
N GLY A 90 -10.55 -1.86 0.84
CA GLY A 90 -10.47 -1.94 -0.62
C GLY A 90 -9.13 -2.47 -1.11
N VAL A 91 -8.02 -1.93 -0.60
CA VAL A 91 -6.67 -2.41 -0.96
C VAL A 91 -6.48 -3.88 -0.56
N ARG A 92 -6.93 -4.27 0.63
CA ARG A 92 -6.83 -5.65 1.12
C ARG A 92 -7.70 -6.62 0.31
N PHE A 93 -8.89 -6.17 -0.07
CA PHE A 93 -9.80 -6.94 -0.91
C PHE A 93 -9.20 -7.17 -2.30
N GLU A 94 -8.56 -6.16 -2.90
CA GLU A 94 -7.87 -6.32 -4.18
C GLU A 94 -6.74 -7.36 -4.10
N ASP A 95 -5.93 -7.33 -3.05
CA ASP A 95 -4.87 -8.32 -2.82
C ASP A 95 -5.46 -9.73 -2.69
N PHE A 96 -6.51 -9.88 -1.88
CA PHE A 96 -7.22 -11.15 -1.74
C PHE A 96 -7.83 -11.63 -3.06
N ALA A 97 -8.48 -10.75 -3.83
CA ALA A 97 -9.08 -11.09 -5.11
C ALA A 97 -8.02 -11.57 -6.12
N ARG A 98 -6.83 -10.96 -6.14
CA ARG A 98 -5.72 -11.41 -6.99
C ARG A 98 -5.25 -12.81 -6.61
N GLU A 99 -5.03 -13.06 -5.32
CA GLU A 99 -4.63 -14.38 -4.82
C GLU A 99 -5.70 -15.43 -5.16
N PHE A 100 -6.97 -15.10 -4.92
CA PHE A 100 -8.10 -15.96 -5.22
C PHE A 100 -8.18 -16.30 -6.71
N LEU A 101 -7.99 -15.34 -7.61
CA LEU A 101 -7.96 -15.58 -9.06
C LEU A 101 -6.79 -16.48 -9.49
N VAL A 102 -5.61 -16.31 -8.88
CA VAL A 102 -4.45 -17.18 -9.13
C VAL A 102 -4.75 -18.62 -8.70
N GLU A 103 -5.39 -18.82 -7.55
CA GLU A 103 -5.80 -20.15 -7.10
C GLU A 103 -6.89 -20.76 -8.00
N LEU A 104 -7.88 -19.98 -8.45
CA LEU A 104 -8.89 -20.44 -9.40
C LEU A 104 -8.29 -20.88 -10.74
N ASN A 105 -7.30 -20.13 -11.25
CA ASN A 105 -6.55 -20.50 -12.45
C ASN A 105 -5.84 -21.85 -12.27
N LYS A 106 -5.19 -22.10 -11.13
CA LYS A 106 -4.50 -23.38 -10.84
C LYS A 106 -5.46 -24.57 -10.85
N VAL A 107 -6.70 -24.38 -10.40
CA VAL A 107 -7.73 -25.43 -10.33
C VAL A 107 -8.47 -25.58 -11.67
N GLY A 108 -8.11 -24.82 -12.71
CA GLY A 108 -8.74 -24.87 -14.03
C GLY A 108 -10.20 -24.40 -14.03
N LYS A 109 -10.62 -23.66 -12.99
CA LYS A 109 -11.99 -23.16 -12.81
C LYS A 109 -12.16 -21.69 -13.17
N ALA A 110 -11.08 -21.01 -13.53
CA ALA A 110 -11.18 -19.64 -14.01
C ALA A 110 -11.69 -19.62 -15.45
N ALA A 111 -12.81 -18.94 -15.66
CA ALA A 111 -13.40 -18.73 -16.97
C ALA A 111 -12.78 -17.50 -17.64
N PHE A 112 -11.50 -17.55 -18.01
CA PHE A 112 -10.82 -16.53 -18.82
C PHE A 112 -9.77 -17.16 -19.73
#